data_AF-A0A7V4Q6S8-F1
#
_entry.id   AF-A0A7V4Q6S8-F1
#
_cell.length_a   1.000
_cell.length_b   1.000
_cell.length_c   1.000
_cell.angle_alpha   90.00
_cell.angle_beta   90.00
_cell.angle_gamma   90.00
#
_symmetry.space_group_name_H-M   'P 1'
#
loop_
_entity.id
_entity.type
_entity.pdbx_description
1 polymer ?
#
loop_
_entity_poly.entity_id
_entity_poly.type
_entity_poly.pdbx_seq_one_letter_code
_entity_poly.pdbx_strand_id
1 'polypeptide(L)'
;KGTLFRNDTWNVDVWVRNDDGTFLSIKQSQLKQGYELEARTPPLLGTSFSAGYTFIHATGDSGAVIKGAPRHTLALGVKFEDRRSLRAFLTGHYIDWNEEGDNRYHDVVWDLHLGKTIDYSDNGEVELFLSVRNLLNSGESTYPYANVKRWAEVGVRCAF
;
A
#
# COMPACT_ATOMS: atom_id res chain seq x y z
N LYS A 1 11.23 -12.17 6.35
CA LYS A 1 11.20 -11.53 7.69
C LYS A 1 9.80 -11.68 8.26
N GLY A 2 9.67 -11.83 9.57
CA GLY A 2 8.37 -11.81 10.25
C GLY A 2 8.46 -10.99 11.52
N THR A 3 7.37 -10.38 11.93
CA THR A 3 7.29 -9.60 13.18
C THR A 3 5.92 -9.81 13.81
N LEU A 4 5.90 -10.09 15.11
CA LEU A 4 4.68 -10.04 15.92
C LEU A 4 4.68 -8.70 16.66
N PHE A 5 3.51 -8.09 16.79
CA PHE A 5 3.40 -6.83 17.51
C PHE A 5 2.16 -6.80 18.39
N ARG A 6 2.27 -5.99 19.45
CA ARG A 6 1.18 -5.59 20.33
C ARG A 6 1.45 -4.17 20.76
N ASN A 7 0.51 -3.29 20.51
CA ASN A 7 0.59 -1.87 20.80
C ASN A 7 -0.64 -1.48 21.62
N ASP A 8 -0.39 -0.90 22.78
CA ASP A 8 -1.42 -0.39 23.68
C ASP A 8 -1.34 1.14 23.63
N THR A 9 -2.45 1.77 23.28
CA THR A 9 -2.56 3.23 23.12
C THR A 9 -3.71 3.72 23.96
N TRP A 10 -3.50 4.77 24.74
CA TRP A 10 -4.51 5.38 25.59
C TRP A 10 -4.75 6.83 25.17
N ASN A 11 -5.87 7.41 25.62
CA ASN A 11 -6.27 8.79 25.34
C ASN A 11 -6.40 9.13 23.84
N VAL A 12 -6.78 8.15 23.02
CA VAL A 12 -7.10 8.36 21.61
C VAL A 12 -8.43 9.11 21.51
N ASP A 13 -8.47 10.21 20.76
CA ASP A 13 -9.71 10.91 20.45
C ASP A 13 -10.52 10.13 19.43
N VAL A 14 -11.76 9.79 19.80
CA VAL A 14 -12.70 9.07 18.94
C VAL A 14 -14.02 9.83 18.90
N TRP A 15 -14.53 10.06 17.69
CA TRP A 15 -15.81 10.71 17.46
C TRP A 15 -16.93 9.67 17.53
N VAL A 16 -17.81 9.83 18.52
CA VAL A 16 -18.99 8.99 18.68
C VAL A 16 -20.23 9.82 18.40
N ARG A 17 -21.20 9.23 17.70
CA ARG A 17 -22.48 9.87 17.45
C ARG A 17 -23.39 9.71 18.67
N ASN A 18 -23.89 10.82 19.20
CA ASN A 18 -24.88 10.85 20.26
C ASN A 18 -26.29 10.55 19.72
N ASP A 19 -27.23 10.27 20.63
CA ASP A 19 -28.65 10.02 20.30
C ASP A 19 -29.32 11.21 19.60
N ASP A 20 -28.85 12.43 19.86
CA ASP A 20 -29.32 13.67 19.21
C ASP A 20 -28.69 13.93 17.83
N GLY A 21 -27.83 13.02 17.36
CA GLY A 21 -27.14 13.10 16.06
C GLY A 21 -25.88 13.95 16.05
N THR A 22 -25.52 14.59 17.17
CA THR A 22 -24.25 15.33 17.31
C THR A 22 -23.07 14.37 17.47
N PHE A 23 -21.85 14.84 17.20
CA PHE A 23 -20.62 14.08 17.43
C PHE A 23 -19.90 14.60 18.67
N LEU A 24 -19.57 13.69 19.59
CA LEU A 24 -18.75 13.96 20.76
C LEU A 24 -17.38 13.30 20.60
N SER A 25 -16.30 14.02 20.93
CA SER A 25 -14.98 13.40 21.07
C SER A 25 -14.85 12.80 22.47
N ILE A 26 -14.63 11.49 22.53
CA ILE A 26 -14.32 10.79 23.77
C ILE A 26 -12.88 10.28 23.75
N LYS A 27 -12.30 10.12 24.93
CA LYS A 27 -11.00 9.45 25.09
C LYS A 27 -11.22 7.94 25.18
N GLN A 28 -10.50 7.19 24.36
CA GLN A 28 -10.58 5.74 24.31
C GLN A 28 -9.17 5.12 24.42
N SER A 29 -9.07 3.96 25.06
CA SER A 29 -7.89 3.09 24.91
C SER A 29 -8.10 2.08 23.79
N GLN A 30 -7.04 1.78 23.07
CA GLN A 30 -7.03 0.88 21.92
C GLN A 30 -5.86 -0.08 22.01
N LEU A 31 -6.17 -1.36 21.88
CA LEU A 31 -5.20 -2.43 21.73
C LEU A 31 -5.13 -2.82 20.25
N LYS A 32 -3.95 -2.73 19.64
CA LYS A 32 -3.68 -3.16 18.27
C LYS A 32 -2.61 -4.23 18.28
N GLN A 33 -2.93 -5.42 17.80
CA GLN A 33 -2.00 -6.54 17.80
C GLN A 33 -2.11 -7.35 16.52
N GLY A 34 -1.04 -8.05 16.18
CA GLY A 34 -1.03 -8.83 14.96
C GLY A 34 0.36 -9.23 14.53
N TYR A 35 0.51 -9.40 13.21
CA TYR A 35 1.76 -9.84 12.63
C TYR A 35 1.98 -9.28 11.23
N GLU A 36 3.25 -9.20 10.87
CA GLU A 36 3.74 -8.77 9.57
C GLU A 36 4.67 -9.85 9.02
N LEU A 37 4.49 -10.18 7.75
CA LEU A 37 5.31 -11.14 7.02
C LEU A 37 5.81 -10.49 5.75
N GLU A 38 7.09 -10.67 5.46
CA GLU A 38 7.72 -10.20 4.24
C GLU A 38 8.60 -11.30 3.64
N ALA A 39 8.43 -11.55 2.36
CA ALA A 39 9.23 -12.48 1.60
C ALA A 39 9.72 -11.80 0.31
N ARG A 40 10.96 -12.13 -0.07
CA ARG A 40 11.53 -11.76 -1.36
C ARG A 40 12.37 -12.91 -1.88
N THR A 41 12.23 -13.24 -3.15
CA THR A 41 13.08 -14.23 -3.81
C THR A 41 14.41 -13.59 -4.23
N PRO A 42 15.52 -14.34 -4.24
CA PRO A 42 16.69 -13.92 -5.00
C PRO A 42 16.31 -13.74 -6.48
N PRO A 43 17.03 -12.91 -7.24
CA PRO A 43 16.76 -12.72 -8.64
C PRO A 43 17.04 -14.01 -9.44
N LEU A 44 16.06 -14.46 -10.21
CA LEU A 44 16.19 -15.51 -11.21
C LEU A 44 15.99 -14.89 -12.60
N LEU A 45 17.01 -14.98 -13.46
CA LEU A 45 17.02 -14.35 -14.79
C LEU A 45 16.68 -12.84 -14.75
N GLY A 46 17.24 -12.12 -13.77
CA GLY A 46 16.95 -10.70 -13.57
C GLY A 46 15.60 -10.42 -12.91
N THR A 47 14.79 -11.44 -12.60
CA THR A 47 13.46 -11.29 -12.02
C THR A 47 13.44 -11.67 -10.54
N SER A 48 12.89 -10.82 -9.68
CA SER A 48 12.62 -11.13 -8.28
C SER A 48 11.16 -10.88 -7.94
N PHE A 49 10.62 -11.71 -7.05
CA PHE A 49 9.28 -11.57 -6.52
C PHE A 49 9.35 -11.13 -5.07
N SER A 50 8.40 -10.30 -4.65
CA SER A 50 8.22 -9.91 -3.27
C SER A 50 6.76 -9.96 -2.87
N ALA A 51 6.52 -10.37 -1.63
CA ALA A 51 5.21 -10.33 -1.01
C ALA A 51 5.34 -9.83 0.43
N GLY A 52 4.44 -8.93 0.83
CA GLY A 52 4.29 -8.43 2.18
C GLY A 52 2.83 -8.62 2.61
N TYR A 53 2.60 -9.10 3.83
CA TYR A 53 1.26 -9.27 4.36
C TYR A 53 1.22 -8.84 5.82
N THR A 54 0.21 -8.03 6.15
CA THR A 54 -0.03 -7.58 7.53
C THR A 54 -1.43 -7.96 7.96
N PHE A 55 -1.52 -8.53 9.15
CA PHE A 55 -2.77 -8.74 9.86
C PHE A 55 -2.80 -7.86 11.11
N ILE A 56 -3.90 -7.13 11.31
CA ILE A 56 -4.12 -6.29 12.49
C ILE A 56 -5.47 -6.64 13.10
N HIS A 57 -5.46 -6.92 14.40
CA HIS A 57 -6.65 -6.98 15.22
C HIS A 57 -6.65 -5.79 16.18
N ALA A 58 -7.60 -4.88 16.01
CA ALA A 58 -7.73 -3.65 16.78
C ALA A 58 -9.02 -3.70 17.62
N THR A 59 -8.90 -3.49 18.94
CA THR A 59 -10.03 -3.48 19.88
C THR A 59 -10.01 -2.25 20.77
N GLY A 60 -11.18 -1.71 21.10
CA GLY A 60 -11.34 -0.61 22.06
C GLY A 60 -11.56 -1.09 23.50
N ASP A 61 -11.83 -0.15 24.42
CA ASP A 61 -12.05 -0.41 25.85
C ASP A 61 -13.13 -1.47 26.15
N SER A 62 -14.20 -1.53 25.35
CA SER A 62 -15.29 -2.51 25.51
C SER A 62 -14.95 -3.91 24.99
N GLY A 63 -13.74 -4.11 24.43
CA GLY A 63 -13.35 -5.30 23.69
C GLY A 63 -13.95 -5.36 22.28
N ALA A 64 -14.77 -4.39 21.88
CA ALA A 64 -15.31 -4.32 20.53
C ALA A 64 -14.20 -4.05 19.50
N VAL A 65 -14.32 -4.71 18.33
CA VAL A 65 -13.40 -4.51 17.21
C VAL A 65 -13.59 -3.13 16.61
N ILE A 66 -12.49 -2.41 16.45
CA ILE A 66 -12.47 -1.08 15.83
C ILE A 66 -12.66 -1.23 14.31
N LYS A 67 -13.63 -0.48 13.77
CA LYS A 67 -13.96 -0.43 12.34
C LYS A 67 -13.23 0.72 11.63
N GLY A 68 -13.11 0.63 10.31
CA GLY A 68 -12.41 1.64 9.50
C GLY A 68 -10.88 1.62 9.69
N ALA A 69 -10.35 0.56 10.30
CA ALA A 69 -8.93 0.33 10.44
C ALA A 69 -8.54 -0.89 9.58
N PRO A 70 -7.46 -0.82 8.78
CA PRO A 70 -7.01 -1.94 7.97
C PRO A 70 -6.80 -3.20 8.81
N ARG A 71 -7.45 -4.29 8.42
CA ARG A 71 -7.34 -5.60 9.09
C ARG A 71 -6.40 -6.54 8.35
N HIS A 72 -6.50 -6.56 7.03
CA HIS A 72 -5.65 -7.35 6.15
C HIS A 72 -5.07 -6.44 5.08
N THR A 73 -3.75 -6.38 4.98
CA THR A 73 -3.09 -5.72 3.85
C THR A 73 -2.16 -6.69 3.16
N LEU A 74 -2.11 -6.58 1.83
CA LEU A 74 -1.23 -7.38 0.99
C LEU A 74 -0.51 -6.45 0.03
N ALA A 75 0.81 -6.59 -0.04
CA ALA A 75 1.68 -5.92 -1.00
C ALA A 75 2.38 -6.99 -1.83
N LEU A 76 2.29 -6.89 -3.15
CA LEU A 76 2.93 -7.77 -4.11
C LEU A 76 3.88 -6.96 -4.98
N GLY A 77 4.98 -7.58 -5.39
CA GLY A 77 5.95 -6.95 -6.28
C GLY A 77 6.61 -7.97 -7.20
N VAL A 78 6.74 -7.59 -8.46
CA VAL A 78 7.59 -8.24 -9.44
C VAL A 78 8.58 -7.20 -9.93
N LYS A 79 9.87 -7.45 -9.71
CA LYS A 79 10.95 -6.62 -10.20
C LYS A 79 11.70 -7.39 -11.28
N PHE A 80 11.86 -6.80 -12.45
CA PHE A 80 12.80 -7.24 -13.47
C PHE A 80 13.89 -6.18 -13.63
N GLU A 81 15.13 -6.62 -13.69
CA GLU A 81 16.28 -5.80 -14.00
C GLU A 81 17.25 -6.63 -14.82
N ASP A 82 17.46 -6.24 -16.08
CA ASP A 82 18.51 -6.83 -16.89
C ASP A 82 19.88 -6.27 -16.45
N ARG A 83 20.97 -6.90 -16.89
CA ARG A 83 22.33 -6.49 -16.49
C ARG A 83 22.80 -5.18 -17.14
N ARG A 84 22.02 -4.55 -18.00
CA ARG A 84 22.52 -3.50 -18.92
C ARG A 84 21.73 -2.21 -18.91
N SER A 85 20.41 -2.25 -18.88
CA SER A 85 19.60 -1.10 -19.29
C SER A 85 18.12 -1.14 -18.94
N LEU A 86 17.46 -2.31 -18.93
CA LEU A 86 16.01 -2.39 -18.79
C LEU A 86 15.63 -2.74 -17.35
N ARG A 87 14.76 -1.92 -16.77
CA ARG A 87 14.16 -2.14 -15.46
C ARG A 87 12.65 -2.11 -15.59
N ALA A 88 11.97 -3.03 -14.92
CA ALA A 88 10.52 -3.06 -14.83
C ALA A 88 10.09 -3.43 -13.42
N PHE A 89 9.05 -2.77 -12.92
CA PHE A 89 8.47 -3.01 -11.61
C PHE A 89 6.96 -3.04 -11.76
N LEU A 90 6.34 -4.15 -11.36
CA LEU A 90 4.90 -4.28 -11.22
C LEU A 90 4.60 -4.46 -9.74
N THR A 91 3.81 -3.57 -9.15
CA THR A 91 3.42 -3.65 -7.74
C THR A 91 1.91 -3.71 -7.61
N GLY A 92 1.43 -4.52 -6.66
CA GLY A 92 0.02 -4.67 -6.34
C GLY A 92 -0.21 -4.41 -4.87
N HIS A 93 -1.25 -3.65 -4.52
CA HIS A 93 -1.60 -3.33 -3.14
C HIS A 93 -3.08 -3.60 -2.89
N TYR A 94 -3.38 -4.28 -1.78
CA TYR A 94 -4.72 -4.57 -1.32
C TYR A 94 -4.86 -4.19 0.15
N ILE A 95 -5.99 -3.57 0.50
CA ILE A 95 -6.32 -3.14 1.86
C ILE A 95 -7.77 -3.52 2.16
N ASP A 96 -7.96 -4.40 3.15
CA ASP A 96 -9.25 -4.63 3.78
C ASP A 96 -9.42 -3.67 4.96
N TRP A 97 -10.22 -2.63 4.77
CA TRP A 97 -10.48 -1.58 5.77
C TRP A 97 -11.38 -1.99 6.94
N ASN A 98 -11.90 -3.24 6.96
CA ASN A 98 -12.77 -3.72 8.03
C ASN A 98 -13.94 -2.75 8.32
N GLU A 99 -14.60 -2.28 7.27
CA GLU A 99 -15.81 -1.45 7.32
C GLU A 99 -17.09 -2.32 7.30
N GLU A 100 -18.20 -1.75 7.77
CA GLU A 100 -19.54 -2.35 7.68
C GLU A 100 -20.30 -1.79 6.47
N GLY A 101 -21.13 -2.62 5.81
CA GLY A 101 -21.91 -2.25 4.62
C GLY A 101 -21.28 -2.70 3.28
N ASP A 102 -21.80 -2.19 2.17
CA ASP A 102 -21.35 -2.48 0.79
C ASP A 102 -20.03 -1.76 0.41
N ASN A 103 -19.50 -0.93 1.31
CA ASN A 103 -18.25 -0.19 1.12
C ASN A 103 -17.02 -1.08 1.43
N ARG A 104 -17.10 -2.37 1.08
CA ARG A 104 -16.00 -3.31 1.27
C ARG A 104 -15.05 -3.21 0.07
N TYR A 105 -13.84 -2.78 0.37
CA TYR A 105 -12.74 -2.64 -0.57
C TYR A 105 -12.20 -4.02 -0.91
N HIS A 106 -12.22 -4.37 -2.19
CA HIS A 106 -11.89 -5.71 -2.65
C HIS A 106 -10.84 -5.73 -3.77
N ASP A 107 -10.41 -4.57 -4.26
CA ASP A 107 -9.60 -4.51 -5.47
C ASP A 107 -8.12 -4.34 -5.14
N VAL A 108 -7.29 -5.02 -5.92
CA VAL A 108 -5.85 -4.80 -5.89
C VAL A 108 -5.54 -3.60 -6.79
N VAL A 109 -4.92 -2.56 -6.23
CA VAL A 109 -4.37 -1.45 -7.01
C VAL A 109 -3.03 -1.89 -7.59
N TRP A 110 -2.95 -1.91 -8.92
CA TRP A 110 -1.74 -2.28 -9.65
C TRP A 110 -1.03 -1.07 -10.23
N ASP A 111 0.28 -0.98 -10.05
CA ASP A 111 1.14 0.04 -10.63
C ASP A 111 2.25 -0.61 -11.45
N LEU A 112 2.58 -0.01 -12.58
CA LEU A 112 3.67 -0.42 -13.47
C LEU A 112 4.68 0.71 -13.61
N HIS A 113 5.96 0.39 -13.48
CA HIS A 113 7.06 1.31 -13.79
C HIS A 113 8.05 0.61 -14.71
N LEU A 114 8.41 1.27 -15.81
CA LEU A 114 9.39 0.82 -16.79
C LEU A 114 10.48 1.88 -16.91
N GLY A 115 11.74 1.45 -16.97
CA GLY A 115 12.90 2.31 -17.18
C GLY A 115 13.85 1.69 -18.19
N LYS A 116 14.38 2.49 -19.11
CA LYS A 116 15.38 2.10 -20.09
C LYS A 116 16.53 3.09 -20.06
N THR A 117 17.67 2.64 -19.55
CA THR A 117 18.95 3.35 -19.60
C THR A 117 19.61 3.19 -20.98
N ILE A 118 20.20 4.26 -21.47
CA ILE A 118 21.02 4.34 -22.68
C ILE A 118 22.31 5.07 -22.32
N ASP A 119 23.43 4.38 -22.42
CA ASP A 119 24.76 4.96 -22.29
C ASP A 119 25.11 5.68 -23.61
N TYR A 120 25.46 6.96 -23.56
CA TYR A 120 25.86 7.73 -24.74
C TYR A 120 27.34 8.15 -24.73
N SER A 121 27.99 8.09 -23.57
CA SER A 121 29.44 8.30 -23.42
C SER A 121 29.96 7.57 -22.17
N ASP A 122 31.28 7.54 -21.98
CA ASP A 122 31.91 6.86 -20.83
C ASP A 122 31.44 7.40 -19.46
N ASN A 123 30.94 8.64 -19.42
CA ASN A 123 30.41 9.30 -18.20
C ASN A 123 28.96 9.76 -18.36
N GLY A 124 28.28 9.36 -19.45
CA GLY A 124 26.99 9.91 -19.83
C GLY A 124 25.90 8.85 -19.95
N GLU A 125 24.86 8.98 -19.12
CA GLU A 125 23.70 8.08 -19.10
C GLU A 125 22.40 8.87 -19.31
N VAL A 126 21.49 8.35 -20.13
CA VAL A 126 20.12 8.82 -20.25
C VAL A 126 19.15 7.69 -19.94
N GLU A 127 18.27 7.89 -18.97
CA GLU A 127 17.19 6.96 -18.62
C GLU A 127 15.86 7.52 -19.12
N LEU A 128 15.17 6.77 -19.98
CA LEU A 128 13.78 7.00 -20.34
C LEU A 128 12.89 6.17 -19.39
N PHE A 129 11.86 6.77 -18.80
CA PHE A 129 10.95 6.04 -17.92
C PHE A 129 9.47 6.30 -18.23
N LEU A 130 8.65 5.30 -17.88
CA LEU A 130 7.19 5.32 -17.94
C LEU A 130 6.66 4.74 -16.63
N SER A 131 5.79 5.50 -15.95
CA SER A 131 5.02 5.05 -14.79
C SER A 131 3.54 5.06 -15.16
N VAL A 132 2.82 3.97 -14.88
CA VAL A 132 1.36 3.90 -14.95
C VAL A 132 0.86 3.52 -13.58
N ARG A 133 0.10 4.42 -12.94
CA ARG A 133 -0.53 4.18 -11.64
C ARG A 133 -1.97 3.76 -11.81
N ASN A 134 -2.42 2.87 -10.93
CA ASN A 134 -3.77 2.32 -10.96
C ASN A 134 -4.11 1.76 -12.36
N LEU A 135 -3.25 0.85 -12.84
CA LEU A 135 -3.26 0.24 -14.17
C LEU A 135 -4.61 -0.39 -14.55
N LEU A 136 -5.33 -0.94 -13.58
CA LEU A 136 -6.65 -1.54 -13.80
C LEU A 136 -7.79 -0.53 -13.57
N ASN A 137 -7.47 0.71 -13.19
CA ASN A 137 -8.44 1.73 -12.77
C ASN A 137 -9.41 1.18 -11.72
N SER A 138 -8.87 0.44 -10.75
CA SER A 138 -9.63 0.02 -9.57
C SER A 138 -10.09 1.30 -8.87
N GLY A 139 -11.40 1.39 -8.71
CA GLY A 139 -12.05 2.53 -8.09
C GLY A 139 -12.32 2.20 -6.64
N GLU A 140 -11.68 2.92 -5.74
CA GLU A 140 -11.93 2.80 -4.31
C GLU A 140 -12.05 4.20 -3.73
N SER A 141 -13.07 4.42 -2.89
CA SER A 141 -13.32 5.73 -2.28
C SER A 141 -13.53 5.53 -0.80
N THR A 142 -12.49 5.79 0.00
CA THR A 142 -12.63 5.87 1.45
C THR A 142 -13.14 7.24 1.79
N TYR A 143 -14.46 7.39 1.89
CA TYR A 143 -15.08 8.67 2.19
C TYR A 143 -14.35 9.37 3.35
N PRO A 144 -13.89 10.62 3.17
CA PRO A 144 -14.16 11.53 2.04
C PRO A 144 -13.14 11.46 0.87
N TYR A 145 -12.11 10.64 0.96
CA TYR A 145 -11.00 10.56 0.03
C TYR A 145 -11.24 9.52 -1.07
N ALA A 146 -11.46 10.01 -2.30
CA ALA A 146 -11.44 9.15 -3.48
C ALA A 146 -10.00 8.79 -3.83
N ASN A 147 -9.72 7.52 -4.13
CA ASN A 147 -8.43 7.14 -4.69
C ASN A 147 -8.23 7.82 -6.03
N VAL A 148 -6.97 8.18 -6.29
CA VAL A 148 -6.59 8.78 -7.56
C VAL A 148 -6.90 7.79 -8.69
N LYS A 149 -7.59 8.28 -9.72
CA LYS A 149 -7.87 7.50 -10.93
C LYS A 149 -6.57 7.11 -11.64
N ARG A 150 -6.67 6.19 -12.60
CA ARG A 150 -5.53 5.84 -13.46
C ARG A 150 -4.85 7.08 -14.03
N TRP A 151 -3.54 7.16 -13.86
CA TRP A 151 -2.71 8.19 -14.46
C TRP A 151 -1.38 7.61 -14.92
N ALA A 152 -0.73 8.31 -15.83
CA ALA A 152 0.58 7.91 -16.35
C ALA A 152 1.52 9.10 -16.41
N GLU A 153 2.80 8.82 -16.27
CA GLU A 153 3.90 9.78 -16.35
C GLU A 153 5.00 9.18 -17.21
N VAL A 154 5.56 10.00 -18.09
CA VAL A 154 6.76 9.70 -18.88
C VAL A 154 7.78 10.79 -18.57
N GLY A 155 9.03 10.39 -18.47
CA GLY A 155 10.10 11.35 -18.27
C GLY A 155 11.46 10.83 -18.70
N VAL A 156 12.44 11.71 -18.57
CA VAL A 156 13.83 11.47 -18.90
C VAL A 156 14.69 11.90 -17.71
N ARG A 157 15.69 11.10 -17.36
CA ARG A 157 16.71 11.44 -16.38
C ARG A 157 18.07 11.37 -17.06
N CYS A 158 18.90 12.39 -16.88
CA CYS A 158 20.25 12.44 -17.42
C CYS A 158 21.25 12.43 -16.26
N ALA A 159 22.31 11.65 -16.39
CA ALA A 159 23.49 11.69 -15.52
C ALA A 159 24.73 11.99 -16.38
N PHE A 160 25.61 12.83 -15.83
CA PHE A 160 26.80 13.40 -16.50
C PHE A 160 28.02 13.39 -15.59
#